data_AF-A0A6N3JYG0-F1
#
_entry.id   AF-A0A6N3JYG0-F1
#
_cell.length_a   1.000
_cell.length_b   1.000
_cell.length_c   1.000
_cell.angle_alpha   90.00
_cell.angle_beta   90.00
_cell.angle_gamma   90.00
#
_symmetry.space_group_name_H-M   'P 1'
#
loop_
_entity.id
_entity.type
_entity.pdbx_description
1 polymer ?
#
loop_
_entity_poly.entity_id
_entity_poly.type
_entity_poly.pdbx_seq_one_letter_code
_entity_poly.pdbx_strand_id
1 'polypeptide(L)'
;MSGKPAQHSAGKDKRTQTVIWSVVVGIVVVVCAIGVFSGDSDSSVPAPAADERSGTVPILRAAADSQGICYGWELLDVYDEVSVGSNLGDGTTVVDAPGCTRWIAVSANVRYTSSSSESEDSATIRIKGSDDIEFADLAAIETRLGRFGLDEEAFVDDPGWAVTRAATILPLLAAERGLAEPAATPTAGPSTAAAPLPDAGNDFWRDRWIYVLSSLGLFLLAALFLVVGVRQRRNHRGRVPAQRAGAGAAGRTRSRR
;
A
#
# COMPACT_ATOMS: atom_id res chain seq x y z
N MET A 1 3.30 62.77 -44.81
CA MET A 1 4.26 62.26 -43.81
C MET A 1 3.72 62.58 -42.42
N SER A 2 3.22 61.59 -41.68
CA SER A 2 3.18 61.65 -40.21
C SER A 2 2.89 60.24 -39.70
N GLY A 3 3.96 59.54 -39.28
CA GLY A 3 3.90 58.20 -38.74
C GLY A 3 3.55 58.22 -37.25
N LYS A 4 2.62 57.36 -36.84
CA LYS A 4 2.19 57.18 -35.46
C LYS A 4 2.79 55.86 -34.95
N PRO A 5 3.65 55.84 -33.90
CA PRO A 5 4.03 54.59 -33.27
C PRO A 5 3.02 54.20 -32.19
N ALA A 6 2.63 52.92 -32.20
CA ALA A 6 1.79 52.28 -31.19
C ALA A 6 2.60 52.01 -29.91
N GLN A 7 2.04 52.39 -28.75
CA GLN A 7 2.48 51.91 -27.45
C GLN A 7 1.74 50.61 -27.12
N HIS A 8 2.46 49.49 -27.02
CA HIS A 8 1.98 48.28 -26.35
C HIS A 8 2.47 48.32 -24.89
N SER A 9 1.54 48.52 -23.94
CA SER A 9 1.84 48.50 -22.51
C SER A 9 1.85 47.06 -21.96
N ALA A 10 2.97 46.69 -21.37
CA ALA A 10 3.25 45.43 -20.70
C ALA A 10 2.61 45.41 -19.30
N GLY A 11 1.54 44.65 -19.13
CA GLY A 11 0.87 44.46 -17.84
C GLY A 11 0.55 43.01 -17.48
N LYS A 12 1.08 42.03 -18.24
CA LYS A 12 0.58 40.64 -18.22
C LYS A 12 1.39 39.66 -17.34
N ASP A 13 2.51 40.08 -16.74
CA ASP A 13 3.45 39.13 -16.12
C ASP A 13 3.21 38.86 -14.63
N LYS A 14 2.63 39.80 -13.88
CA LYS A 14 2.47 39.62 -12.42
C LYS A 14 1.30 38.72 -12.03
N ARG A 15 0.19 38.74 -12.78
CA ARG A 15 -0.98 37.92 -12.47
C ARG A 15 -0.73 36.43 -12.70
N THR A 16 0.00 36.08 -13.74
CA THR A 16 0.27 34.68 -14.12
C THR A 16 1.20 33.99 -13.12
N GLN A 17 2.17 34.72 -12.56
CA GLN A 17 3.11 34.18 -11.57
C GLN A 17 2.44 33.89 -10.21
N THR A 18 1.48 34.72 -9.79
CA THR A 18 0.72 34.50 -8.55
C THR A 18 -0.24 33.32 -8.66
N VAL A 19 -0.87 33.13 -9.82
CA VAL A 19 -1.80 32.02 -10.07
C VAL A 19 -1.08 30.67 -10.05
N ILE A 20 0.12 30.59 -10.63
CA ILE A 20 0.93 29.35 -10.62
C ILE A 20 1.34 28.98 -9.19
N TRP A 21 1.76 29.96 -8.38
CA TRP A 21 2.13 29.72 -6.98
C TRP A 21 0.94 29.27 -6.12
N SER A 22 -0.25 29.86 -6.32
CA SER A 22 -1.46 29.42 -5.60
C SER A 22 -1.89 28.00 -5.97
N VAL A 23 -1.69 27.57 -7.23
CA VAL A 23 -2.02 26.22 -7.67
C VAL A 23 -1.06 25.19 -7.07
N VAL A 24 0.25 25.48 -7.06
CA VAL A 24 1.24 24.57 -6.47
C VAL A 24 1.03 24.41 -4.96
N VAL A 25 0.81 25.50 -4.23
CA VAL A 25 0.53 25.44 -2.79
C VAL A 25 -0.80 24.72 -2.52
N GLY A 26 -1.83 24.98 -3.33
CA GLY A 26 -3.12 24.29 -3.22
C GLY A 26 -3.01 22.77 -3.41
N ILE A 27 -2.25 22.31 -4.41
CA ILE A 27 -2.05 20.88 -4.67
C ILE A 27 -1.27 20.22 -3.51
N VAL A 28 -0.22 20.87 -2.99
CA VAL A 28 0.55 20.33 -1.85
C VAL A 28 -0.32 20.24 -0.60
N VAL A 29 -1.15 21.25 -0.31
CA VAL A 29 -2.06 21.23 0.84
C VAL A 29 -3.13 20.15 0.69
N VAL A 30 -3.67 19.95 -0.51
CA VAL A 30 -4.67 18.89 -0.77
C VAL A 30 -4.05 17.50 -0.65
N VAL A 31 -2.83 17.28 -1.17
CA VAL A 31 -2.12 16.00 -1.03
C VAL A 31 -1.74 15.71 0.43
N CYS A 32 -1.33 16.72 1.19
CA CYS A 32 -1.08 16.57 2.63
C CYS A 32 -2.36 16.38 3.45
N ALA A 33 -3.49 16.98 3.05
CA ALA A 33 -4.77 16.79 3.73
C ALA A 33 -5.33 15.38 3.49
N ILE A 34 -5.22 14.84 2.27
CA ILE A 34 -5.70 13.48 1.96
C ILE A 34 -4.91 12.41 2.76
N GLY A 35 -3.65 12.68 3.11
CA GLY A 35 -2.85 11.76 3.94
C GLY A 35 -3.10 11.83 5.45
N VAL A 36 -3.85 12.81 5.96
CA VAL A 36 -3.99 13.07 7.42
C VAL A 36 -5.43 12.91 7.93
N PHE A 37 -6.45 12.87 7.06
CA PHE A 37 -7.86 12.82 7.49
C PHE A 37 -8.52 11.45 7.54
N SER A 38 -7.79 10.35 7.37
CA SER A 38 -8.31 8.99 7.67
C SER A 38 -7.89 8.56 9.06
N GLY A 39 -8.28 9.34 10.07
CA GLY A 39 -8.19 8.96 11.48
C GLY A 39 -9.57 8.54 11.95
N ASP A 40 -10.00 7.35 11.55
CA ASP A 40 -11.08 6.66 12.24
C ASP A 40 -10.39 5.65 13.16
N SER A 41 -10.50 5.85 14.47
CA SER A 41 -9.99 4.94 15.48
C SER A 41 -10.95 3.75 15.60
N ASP A 42 -11.15 3.05 14.49
CA ASP A 42 -12.06 1.92 14.45
C ASP A 42 -11.33 0.72 15.05
N SER A 43 -11.70 0.36 16.28
CA SER A 43 -11.21 -0.85 16.93
C SER A 43 -11.94 -2.10 16.42
N SER A 44 -12.73 -1.98 15.35
CA SER A 44 -13.40 -3.12 14.73
C SER A 44 -12.42 -3.98 13.95
N VAL A 45 -12.56 -5.29 14.10
CA VAL A 45 -11.79 -6.26 13.32
C VAL A 45 -12.44 -6.39 11.93
N PRO A 46 -11.71 -6.11 10.83
CA PRO A 46 -12.28 -6.24 9.49
C PRO A 46 -12.50 -7.71 9.13
N ALA A 47 -13.68 -8.00 8.59
CA ALA A 47 -13.97 -9.31 8.01
C ALA A 47 -13.13 -9.54 6.75
N PRO A 48 -12.85 -10.81 6.37
CA PRO A 48 -12.22 -11.13 5.10
C PRO A 48 -12.98 -10.51 3.92
N ALA A 49 -12.27 -10.16 2.85
CA ALA A 49 -12.91 -9.66 1.64
C ALA A 49 -13.77 -10.76 0.99
N ALA A 50 -14.80 -10.35 0.24
CA ALA A 50 -15.75 -11.30 -0.35
C ALA A 50 -15.07 -12.25 -1.36
N ASP A 51 -14.06 -11.78 -2.09
CA ASP A 51 -13.26 -12.57 -3.00
C ASP A 51 -12.37 -13.58 -2.25
N GLU A 52 -11.77 -13.19 -1.11
CA GLU A 52 -11.01 -14.11 -0.24
C GLU A 52 -11.87 -15.27 0.27
N ARG A 53 -13.09 -14.98 0.76
CA ARG A 53 -14.04 -16.02 1.20
C ARG A 53 -14.45 -16.91 0.03
N SER A 54 -14.84 -16.32 -1.09
CA SER A 54 -15.29 -17.07 -2.27
C SER A 54 -14.17 -17.90 -2.92
N GLY A 55 -12.92 -17.48 -2.80
CA GLY A 55 -11.74 -18.23 -3.24
C GLY A 55 -11.34 -19.36 -2.28
N THR A 56 -11.59 -19.19 -0.98
CA THR A 56 -11.24 -20.17 0.06
C THR A 56 -12.15 -21.40 0.05
N VAL A 57 -13.47 -21.20 -0.01
CA VAL A 57 -14.47 -22.29 0.01
C VAL A 57 -14.17 -23.43 -0.98
N PRO A 58 -13.92 -23.20 -2.28
CA PRO A 58 -13.67 -24.29 -3.22
C PRO A 58 -12.38 -25.05 -2.93
N ILE A 59 -11.35 -24.40 -2.38
CA ILE A 59 -10.10 -25.05 -1.96
C ILE A 59 -10.39 -26.01 -0.81
N LEU A 60 -11.12 -25.54 0.21
CA LEU A 60 -11.48 -26.36 1.37
C LEU A 60 -12.39 -27.52 0.98
N ARG A 61 -13.30 -27.31 0.02
CA ARG A 61 -14.17 -28.36 -0.52
C ARG A 61 -13.37 -29.46 -1.22
N ALA A 62 -12.48 -29.10 -2.14
CA ALA A 62 -11.64 -30.07 -2.83
C ALA A 62 -10.75 -30.87 -1.87
N ALA A 63 -10.20 -30.20 -0.85
CA ALA A 63 -9.44 -30.85 0.21
C ALA A 63 -10.32 -31.84 0.99
N ALA A 64 -11.48 -31.39 1.47
CA ALA A 64 -12.41 -32.22 2.24
C ALA A 64 -12.88 -33.46 1.47
N ASP A 65 -13.20 -33.30 0.18
CA ASP A 65 -13.61 -34.41 -0.69
C ASP A 65 -12.52 -35.48 -0.83
N SER A 66 -11.25 -35.08 -0.82
CA SER A 66 -10.11 -36.00 -0.97
C SER A 66 -9.59 -36.58 0.35
N GLN A 67 -9.70 -35.82 1.44
CA GLN A 67 -9.09 -36.14 2.74
C GLN A 67 -10.11 -36.70 3.75
N GLY A 68 -11.40 -36.54 3.50
CA GLY A 68 -12.46 -36.97 4.43
C GLY A 68 -12.51 -36.18 5.73
N ILE A 69 -11.95 -34.97 5.75
CA ILE A 69 -11.96 -34.04 6.90
C ILE A 69 -12.57 -32.72 6.43
N CYS A 70 -13.56 -32.20 7.17
CA CYS A 70 -14.07 -30.86 6.91
C CYS A 70 -13.09 -29.80 7.40
N TYR A 71 -12.94 -28.72 6.63
CA TYR A 71 -12.03 -27.63 6.94
C TYR A 71 -12.79 -26.31 7.01
N GLY A 72 -12.43 -25.45 7.96
CA GLY A 72 -13.07 -24.15 8.11
C GLY A 72 -12.26 -23.09 8.83
N TRP A 73 -12.89 -21.92 9.00
CA TRP A 73 -12.34 -20.77 9.70
C TRP A 73 -13.42 -20.08 10.54
N GLU A 74 -12.95 -19.40 11.59
CA GLU A 74 -13.72 -18.55 12.47
C GLU A 74 -12.82 -17.36 12.85
N LEU A 75 -13.30 -16.15 12.62
CA LEU A 75 -12.68 -14.89 13.03
C LEU A 75 -13.59 -14.20 14.03
N LEU A 76 -13.02 -13.86 15.18
CA LEU A 76 -13.71 -13.25 16.31
C LEU A 76 -13.08 -11.91 16.67
N ASP A 77 -13.91 -10.94 17.02
CA ASP A 77 -13.53 -9.71 17.71
C ASP A 77 -13.87 -9.87 19.20
N VAL A 78 -12.89 -10.35 19.97
CA VAL A 78 -13.00 -10.72 21.41
C VAL A 78 -14.09 -11.76 21.72
N TYR A 79 -15.36 -11.43 21.53
CA TYR A 79 -16.52 -12.30 21.72
C TYR A 79 -17.48 -12.34 20.53
N ASP A 80 -17.39 -11.37 19.62
CA ASP A 80 -18.31 -11.23 18.50
C ASP A 80 -17.79 -11.96 17.26
N GLU A 81 -18.66 -12.72 16.60
CA GLU A 81 -18.32 -13.38 15.33
C GLU A 81 -18.23 -12.34 14.21
N VAL A 82 -17.04 -12.20 13.64
CA VAL A 82 -16.77 -11.32 12.50
C VAL A 82 -16.97 -12.06 11.19
N SER A 83 -16.47 -13.30 11.11
CA SER A 83 -16.63 -14.15 9.93
C SER A 83 -16.45 -15.63 10.27
N VAL A 84 -17.29 -16.46 9.66
CA VAL A 84 -17.19 -17.91 9.72
C VAL A 84 -17.35 -18.51 8.33
N GLY A 85 -16.69 -19.64 8.07
CA GLY A 85 -16.91 -20.38 6.84
C GLY A 85 -16.16 -21.69 6.77
N SER A 86 -16.44 -22.48 5.74
CA SER A 86 -15.93 -23.84 5.59
C SER A 86 -15.99 -24.38 4.16
N ASN A 87 -15.59 -25.64 4.00
CA ASN A 87 -15.86 -26.44 2.80
C ASN A 87 -17.35 -26.52 2.43
N LEU A 88 -18.27 -26.31 3.39
CA LEU A 88 -19.71 -26.30 3.16
C LEU A 88 -20.19 -24.97 2.56
N GLY A 89 -19.50 -23.87 2.84
CA GLY A 89 -19.82 -22.55 2.31
C GLY A 89 -19.29 -21.40 3.16
N ASP A 90 -19.38 -20.20 2.59
CA ASP A 90 -19.23 -18.95 3.34
C ASP A 90 -20.40 -18.80 4.34
N GLY A 91 -20.13 -18.33 5.55
CA GLY A 91 -21.11 -18.21 6.63
C GLY A 91 -21.54 -19.55 7.24
N THR A 92 -20.82 -20.65 6.97
CA THR A 92 -21.16 -21.98 7.50
C THR A 92 -19.98 -22.57 8.27
N THR A 93 -20.14 -22.75 9.58
CA THR A 93 -19.15 -23.42 10.42
C THR A 93 -19.06 -24.92 10.13
N VAL A 94 -17.91 -25.54 10.41
CA VAL A 94 -17.77 -27.02 10.45
C VAL A 94 -18.18 -27.61 11.80
N VAL A 95 -18.19 -26.78 12.85
CA VAL A 95 -18.53 -27.21 14.21
C VAL A 95 -19.99 -27.62 14.24
N ASP A 96 -20.27 -28.85 14.67
CA ASP A 96 -21.61 -29.45 14.73
C ASP A 96 -22.37 -29.49 13.38
N ALA A 97 -21.67 -29.25 12.27
CA ALA A 97 -22.29 -29.25 10.96
C ALA A 97 -22.65 -30.68 10.52
N PRO A 98 -23.87 -30.91 10.01
CA PRO A 98 -24.27 -32.24 9.56
C PRO A 98 -23.38 -32.69 8.40
N GLY A 99 -22.78 -33.88 8.56
CA GLY A 99 -21.83 -34.44 7.58
C GLY A 99 -20.35 -34.11 7.84
N CYS A 100 -20.05 -33.27 8.83
CA CYS A 100 -18.68 -32.98 9.27
C CYS A 100 -18.40 -33.66 10.62
N THR A 101 -18.41 -34.99 10.67
CA THR A 101 -18.08 -35.73 11.91
C THR A 101 -16.61 -35.61 12.30
N ARG A 102 -15.72 -35.46 11.30
CA ARG A 102 -14.29 -35.21 11.48
C ARG A 102 -13.94 -33.88 10.83
N TRP A 103 -13.40 -32.94 11.61
CA TRP A 103 -13.18 -31.57 11.14
C TRP A 103 -11.99 -30.89 11.81
N ILE A 104 -11.42 -29.90 11.13
CA ILE A 104 -10.36 -29.02 11.64
C ILE A 104 -10.69 -27.58 11.21
N ALA A 105 -10.66 -26.63 12.13
CA ALA A 105 -10.87 -25.21 11.84
C ALA A 105 -9.83 -24.32 12.52
N VAL A 106 -9.44 -23.25 11.83
CA VAL A 106 -8.70 -22.16 12.46
C VAL A 106 -9.69 -21.23 13.15
N SER A 107 -9.40 -20.84 14.39
CA SER A 107 -10.16 -19.87 15.17
C SER A 107 -9.20 -18.76 15.59
N ALA A 108 -9.40 -17.56 15.05
CA ALA A 108 -8.59 -16.39 15.36
C ALA A 108 -9.42 -15.40 16.15
N ASN A 109 -8.92 -15.00 17.31
CA ASN A 109 -9.51 -13.96 18.15
C ASN A 109 -8.58 -12.75 18.12
N VAL A 110 -9.03 -11.69 17.47
CA VAL A 110 -8.25 -10.46 17.30
C VAL A 110 -8.87 -9.38 18.17
N ARG A 111 -7.99 -8.55 18.76
CA ARG A 111 -8.40 -7.45 19.61
C ARG A 111 -7.59 -6.21 19.24
N TYR A 112 -8.26 -5.22 18.68
CA TYR A 112 -7.71 -3.88 18.55
C TYR A 112 -8.01 -3.04 19.79
N THR A 113 -7.02 -2.32 20.26
CA THR A 113 -7.14 -1.37 21.36
C THR A 113 -7.39 0.02 20.81
N SER A 114 -7.95 0.91 21.63
CA SER A 114 -8.15 2.29 21.19
C SER A 114 -6.81 2.98 20.99
N SER A 115 -6.70 3.88 20.02
CA SER A 115 -5.48 4.66 19.76
C SER A 115 -5.03 5.55 20.94
N SER A 116 -5.88 5.69 21.95
CA SER A 116 -5.60 6.41 23.20
C SER A 116 -5.12 5.49 24.33
N SER A 117 -5.06 4.19 24.09
CA SER A 117 -4.63 3.16 25.04
C SER A 117 -3.14 2.92 24.90
N GLU A 118 -2.47 2.64 26.02
CA GLU A 118 -1.08 2.17 26.04
C GLU A 118 -0.99 0.64 25.88
N SER A 119 -2.13 -0.05 25.74
CA SER A 119 -2.18 -1.49 25.49
C SER A 119 -1.97 -1.80 24.01
N GLU A 120 -1.20 -2.83 23.72
CA GLU A 120 -0.95 -3.31 22.36
C GLU A 120 -2.17 -4.06 21.81
N ASP A 121 -2.34 -4.00 20.49
CA ASP A 121 -3.22 -4.91 19.75
C ASP A 121 -2.71 -6.35 19.90
N SER A 122 -3.61 -7.32 19.81
CA SER A 122 -3.24 -8.73 20.01
C SER A 122 -4.09 -9.67 19.19
N ALA A 123 -3.54 -10.83 18.87
CA ALA A 123 -4.27 -11.91 18.23
C ALA A 123 -3.96 -13.26 18.88
N THR A 124 -5.00 -14.02 19.19
CA THR A 124 -4.88 -15.40 19.65
C THR A 124 -5.39 -16.34 18.57
N ILE A 125 -4.49 -17.15 18.03
CA ILE A 125 -4.80 -18.15 17.00
C ILE A 125 -4.91 -19.52 17.67
N ARG A 126 -5.96 -20.26 17.35
CA ARG A 126 -6.17 -21.64 17.80
C ARG A 126 -6.58 -22.54 16.65
N ILE A 127 -6.10 -23.77 16.67
CA ILE A 127 -6.64 -24.83 15.81
C ILE A 127 -7.62 -25.67 16.62
N LYS A 128 -8.89 -25.64 16.21
CA LYS A 128 -9.96 -26.46 16.76
C LYS A 128 -10.15 -27.70 15.88
N GLY A 129 -10.63 -28.80 16.47
CA GLY A 129 -10.96 -30.01 15.73
C GLY A 129 -12.00 -30.83 16.44
N SER A 130 -12.50 -31.86 15.75
CA SER A 130 -13.40 -32.86 16.31
C SER A 130 -12.71 -33.72 17.38
N ASP A 131 -13.51 -34.34 18.26
CA ASP A 131 -13.04 -35.10 19.43
C ASP A 131 -12.12 -36.31 19.09
N ASP A 132 -12.13 -36.75 17.83
CA ASP A 132 -11.30 -37.84 17.31
C ASP A 132 -9.92 -37.39 16.82
N ILE A 133 -9.57 -36.12 17.00
CA ILE A 133 -8.24 -35.57 16.71
C ILE A 133 -7.57 -35.15 18.02
N GLU A 134 -6.36 -35.65 18.26
CA GLU A 134 -5.68 -35.38 19.52
C GLU A 134 -5.27 -33.90 19.62
N PHE A 135 -5.38 -33.36 20.85
CA PHE A 135 -4.95 -31.99 21.14
C PHE A 135 -3.49 -31.73 20.74
N ALA A 136 -2.61 -32.72 20.90
CA ALA A 136 -1.20 -32.60 20.52
C ALA A 136 -1.02 -32.39 19.01
N ASP A 137 -1.84 -33.03 18.18
CA ASP A 137 -1.82 -32.85 16.73
C ASP A 137 -2.28 -31.44 16.36
N LEU A 138 -3.42 -31.00 16.91
CA LEU A 138 -3.97 -29.65 16.67
C LEU A 138 -2.97 -28.56 17.10
N ALA A 139 -2.43 -28.65 18.32
CA ALA A 139 -1.47 -27.70 18.86
C ALA A 139 -0.21 -27.63 17.99
N ALA A 140 0.26 -28.78 17.51
CA ALA A 140 1.43 -28.73 16.67
C ALA A 140 1.07 -28.25 15.23
N ILE A 141 -0.15 -28.43 14.70
CA ILE A 141 -0.59 -27.75 13.46
C ILE A 141 -0.55 -26.23 13.66
N GLU A 142 -1.07 -25.73 14.79
CA GLU A 142 -1.03 -24.31 15.19
C GLU A 142 0.39 -23.75 15.11
N THR A 143 1.37 -24.41 15.76
CA THR A 143 2.78 -23.95 15.73
C THR A 143 3.42 -23.93 14.35
N ARG A 144 2.88 -24.70 13.38
CA ARG A 144 3.41 -24.73 12.01
C ARG A 144 2.80 -23.66 11.11
N LEU A 145 1.79 -22.91 11.54
CA LEU A 145 1.27 -21.78 10.78
C LEU A 145 2.34 -20.71 10.56
N GLY A 146 3.16 -20.42 11.58
CA GLY A 146 4.21 -19.41 11.51
C GLY A 146 5.24 -19.63 10.39
N ARG A 147 5.48 -20.86 9.93
CA ARG A 147 6.38 -21.12 8.78
C ARG A 147 5.84 -20.56 7.45
N PHE A 148 4.56 -20.20 7.42
CA PHE A 148 3.89 -19.55 6.29
C PHE A 148 3.69 -18.05 6.51
N GLY A 149 4.28 -17.46 7.56
CA GLY A 149 4.05 -16.07 7.94
C GLY A 149 2.64 -15.83 8.47
N LEU A 150 2.06 -16.84 9.12
CA LEU A 150 0.76 -16.77 9.79
C LEU A 150 0.99 -16.83 11.31
N ASP A 151 1.58 -15.76 11.83
CA ASP A 151 1.85 -15.50 13.24
C ASP A 151 0.92 -14.41 13.78
N GLU A 152 1.04 -14.07 15.06
CA GLU A 152 0.17 -13.09 15.72
C GLU A 152 0.16 -11.75 14.99
N GLU A 153 1.33 -11.26 14.57
CA GLU A 153 1.49 -10.01 13.85
C GLU A 153 0.72 -10.02 12.52
N ALA A 154 0.79 -11.10 11.74
CA ALA A 154 0.02 -11.19 10.50
C ALA A 154 -1.50 -11.14 10.72
N PHE A 155 -1.99 -11.72 11.81
CA PHE A 155 -3.41 -11.66 12.18
C PHE A 155 -3.84 -10.30 12.73
N VAL A 156 -2.93 -9.54 13.36
CA VAL A 156 -3.18 -8.16 13.76
C VAL A 156 -3.19 -7.24 12.52
N ASP A 157 -2.24 -7.41 11.60
CA ASP A 157 -2.08 -6.54 10.43
C ASP A 157 -3.19 -6.72 9.38
N ASP A 158 -3.59 -7.97 9.09
CA ASP A 158 -4.64 -8.29 8.10
C ASP A 158 -5.42 -9.54 8.53
N PRO A 159 -6.35 -9.42 9.50
CA PRO A 159 -7.06 -10.56 10.09
C PRO A 159 -7.91 -11.33 9.07
N GLY A 160 -8.51 -10.62 8.11
CA GLY A 160 -9.36 -11.17 7.09
C GLY A 160 -8.61 -12.06 6.10
N TRP A 161 -7.48 -11.55 5.59
CA TRP A 161 -6.58 -12.32 4.75
C TRP A 161 -5.95 -13.48 5.52
N ALA A 162 -5.44 -13.22 6.73
CA ALA A 162 -4.70 -14.20 7.52
C ALA A 162 -5.56 -15.42 7.89
N VAL A 163 -6.82 -15.22 8.31
CA VAL A 163 -7.72 -16.32 8.70
C VAL A 163 -8.10 -17.20 7.52
N THR A 164 -8.38 -16.60 6.36
CA THR A 164 -8.71 -17.35 5.13
C THR A 164 -7.47 -18.07 4.59
N ARG A 165 -6.31 -17.42 4.63
CA ARG A 165 -5.03 -18.03 4.25
C ARG A 165 -4.67 -19.21 5.16
N ALA A 166 -4.81 -19.07 6.48
CA ALA A 166 -4.60 -20.14 7.44
C ALA A 166 -5.52 -21.34 7.16
N ALA A 167 -6.80 -21.09 6.88
CA ALA A 167 -7.76 -22.14 6.53
C ALA A 167 -7.30 -22.94 5.30
N THR A 168 -6.83 -22.26 4.25
CA THR A 168 -6.35 -22.96 3.02
C THR A 168 -5.10 -23.81 3.24
N ILE A 169 -4.36 -23.60 4.34
CA ILE A 169 -3.14 -24.34 4.67
C ILE A 169 -3.43 -25.56 5.56
N LEU A 170 -4.58 -25.59 6.25
CA LEU A 170 -4.95 -26.71 7.13
C LEU A 170 -4.91 -28.09 6.45
N PRO A 171 -5.40 -28.28 5.20
CA PRO A 171 -5.31 -29.56 4.49
C PRO A 171 -3.89 -30.11 4.38
N LEU A 172 -2.93 -29.24 4.08
CA LEU A 172 -1.52 -29.59 3.98
C LEU A 172 -0.97 -29.97 5.36
N LEU A 173 -1.26 -29.16 6.38
CA LEU A 173 -0.77 -29.42 7.74
C LEU A 173 -1.39 -30.69 8.34
N ALA A 174 -2.65 -30.98 8.05
CA ALA A 174 -3.30 -32.23 8.42
C ALA A 174 -2.60 -33.44 7.78
N ALA A 175 -2.23 -33.35 6.50
CA ALA A 175 -1.50 -34.41 5.82
C ALA A 175 -0.09 -34.62 6.40
N GLU A 176 0.63 -33.55 6.74
CA GLU A 176 1.94 -33.67 7.40
C GLU A 176 1.89 -34.30 8.80
N ARG A 177 0.70 -34.34 9.41
CA ARG A 177 0.44 -35.04 10.67
C ARG A 177 -0.05 -36.46 10.49
N GLY A 178 -0.23 -36.91 9.26
CA GLY A 178 -0.83 -38.20 8.99
C GLY A 178 -2.29 -38.27 9.45
N LEU A 179 -2.94 -37.12 9.67
CA LEU A 179 -4.38 -37.07 9.98
C LEU A 179 -5.22 -37.38 8.74
N ALA A 180 -4.66 -37.13 7.55
CA ALA A 180 -5.22 -37.45 6.25
C ALA A 180 -4.09 -37.77 5.26
N GLU A 181 -4.44 -38.43 4.16
CA GLU A 181 -3.54 -38.51 3.00
C GLU A 181 -3.35 -37.11 2.38
N PRO A 182 -2.28 -36.87 1.61
CA PRO A 182 -2.12 -35.63 0.86
C PRO A 182 -3.34 -35.35 -0.03
N ALA A 183 -3.86 -34.13 0.04
CA ALA A 183 -4.99 -33.72 -0.78
C ALA A 183 -4.67 -33.96 -2.27
N ALA A 184 -5.69 -34.39 -3.02
CA ALA A 184 -5.52 -34.67 -4.43
C ALA A 184 -5.00 -33.42 -5.16
N THR A 185 -3.84 -33.54 -5.80
CA THR A 185 -3.36 -32.45 -6.65
C THR A 185 -4.33 -32.33 -7.82
N PRO A 186 -4.84 -31.12 -8.13
CA PRO A 186 -5.67 -30.95 -9.31
C PRO A 186 -4.89 -31.47 -10.51
N THR A 187 -5.40 -32.56 -11.10
CA THR A 187 -4.83 -33.13 -12.32
C THR A 187 -5.03 -32.06 -13.39
N ALA A 188 -3.94 -31.43 -13.81
CA ALA A 188 -3.97 -30.57 -14.98
C ALA A 188 -4.56 -31.41 -16.12
N GLY A 189 -5.70 -30.97 -16.68
CA GLY A 189 -6.27 -31.60 -17.86
C GLY A 189 -5.21 -31.66 -18.97
N PRO A 190 -5.34 -32.56 -19.96
CA PRO A 190 -4.37 -32.71 -21.03
C PRO A 190 -4.08 -31.33 -21.61
N SER A 191 -2.82 -30.90 -21.45
CA SER A 191 -2.32 -29.62 -21.91
C SER A 191 -2.52 -29.57 -23.42
N THR A 192 -3.59 -28.90 -23.86
CA THR A 192 -3.63 -28.37 -25.21
C THR A 192 -2.46 -27.42 -25.25
N ALA A 193 -1.43 -27.77 -26.03
CA ALA A 193 -0.15 -27.07 -26.09
C ALA A 193 -0.35 -25.58 -25.81
N ALA A 194 0.15 -25.13 -24.65
CA ALA A 194 -0.07 -23.76 -24.19
C ALA A 194 0.29 -22.82 -25.34
N ALA A 195 -0.65 -21.96 -25.72
CA ALA A 195 -0.37 -20.93 -26.71
C ALA A 195 0.88 -20.18 -26.25
N PRO A 196 1.86 -19.92 -27.15
CA PRO A 196 3.05 -19.17 -26.77
C PRO A 196 2.60 -17.89 -26.08
N LEU A 197 3.23 -17.60 -24.93
CA LEU A 197 2.99 -16.35 -24.23
C LEU A 197 3.12 -15.21 -25.24
N PRO A 198 2.20 -14.23 -25.25
CA PRO A 198 2.37 -13.04 -26.07
C PRO A 198 3.74 -12.44 -25.75
N ASP A 199 4.42 -11.90 -26.77
CA ASP A 199 5.72 -11.24 -26.60
C ASP A 199 5.65 -10.32 -25.37
N ALA A 200 6.64 -10.47 -24.47
CA ALA A 200 6.73 -9.67 -23.26
C ALA A 200 6.59 -8.20 -23.64
N GLY A 201 5.43 -7.62 -23.31
CA GLY A 201 5.14 -6.22 -23.58
C GLY A 201 6.21 -5.34 -22.95
N ASN A 202 6.53 -4.23 -23.59
CA ASN A 202 7.57 -3.33 -23.12
C ASN A 202 7.23 -2.74 -21.73
N ASP A 203 7.74 -3.35 -20.65
CA ASP A 203 7.57 -2.95 -19.26
C ASP A 203 8.27 -1.62 -18.89
N PHE A 204 8.83 -0.91 -19.88
CA PHE A 204 9.53 0.36 -19.68
C PHE A 204 8.71 1.39 -18.89
N TRP A 205 7.39 1.44 -19.11
CA TRP A 205 6.53 2.38 -18.39
C TRP A 205 6.37 2.00 -16.90
N ARG A 206 6.34 0.71 -16.57
CA ARG A 206 6.16 0.25 -15.19
C ARG A 206 7.46 0.21 -14.39
N ASP A 207 8.59 -0.10 -15.03
CA ASP A 207 9.89 -0.15 -14.35
C ASP A 207 10.61 1.21 -14.31
N ARG A 208 10.42 2.07 -15.33
CA ARG A 208 11.19 3.33 -15.45
C ARG A 208 10.40 4.62 -15.25
N TRP A 209 9.11 4.58 -14.91
CA TRP A 209 8.37 5.82 -14.60
C TRP A 209 8.98 6.60 -13.43
N ILE A 210 9.52 5.91 -12.42
CA ILE A 210 10.20 6.56 -11.29
C ILE A 210 11.41 7.37 -11.79
N TYR A 211 12.26 6.80 -12.64
CA TYR A 211 13.39 7.51 -13.23
C TYR A 211 12.96 8.69 -14.11
N VAL A 212 11.87 8.55 -14.86
CA VAL A 212 11.30 9.65 -15.67
C VAL A 212 10.81 10.79 -14.77
N LEU A 213 10.09 10.49 -13.69
CA LEU A 213 9.62 11.50 -12.74
C LEU A 213 10.79 12.17 -11.99
N SER A 214 11.77 11.40 -11.53
CA SER A 214 12.94 11.94 -10.84
C SER A 214 13.77 12.85 -11.75
N SER A 215 14.01 12.43 -13.00
CA SER A 215 14.75 13.25 -13.98
C SER A 215 14.00 14.51 -14.37
N LEU A 216 12.68 14.43 -14.58
CA LEU A 216 11.84 15.59 -14.82
C LEU A 216 11.85 16.56 -13.63
N GLY A 217 11.74 16.05 -12.41
CA GLY A 217 11.83 16.83 -11.18
C GLY A 217 13.16 17.57 -11.06
N LEU A 218 14.28 16.88 -11.26
CA LEU A 218 15.63 17.48 -11.28
C LEU A 218 15.76 18.55 -12.36
N PHE A 219 15.22 18.31 -13.55
CA PHE A 219 15.29 19.27 -14.65
C PHE A 219 14.54 20.56 -14.35
N LEU A 220 13.34 20.45 -13.76
CA LEU A 220 12.56 21.61 -13.32
C LEU A 220 13.28 22.40 -12.22
N LEU A 221 13.94 21.69 -11.30
CA LEU A 221 14.71 22.30 -10.22
C LEU A 221 15.94 23.05 -10.75
N ALA A 222 16.65 22.47 -11.72
CA ALA A 222 17.75 23.13 -12.41
C ALA A 222 17.29 24.37 -13.20
N ALA A 223 16.18 24.26 -13.92
CA ALA A 223 15.59 25.39 -14.64
C ALA A 223 15.20 26.53 -13.69
N LEU A 224 14.63 26.20 -12.52
CA LEU A 224 14.31 27.17 -11.47
C LEU A 224 15.57 27.92 -11.01
N PHE A 225 16.65 27.19 -10.71
CA PHE A 225 17.91 27.81 -10.30
C PHE A 225 18.49 28.74 -11.38
N LEU A 226 18.43 28.34 -12.65
CA LEU A 226 18.87 29.19 -13.76
C LEU A 226 18.04 30.48 -13.85
N VAL A 227 16.71 30.38 -13.75
CA VAL A 227 15.81 31.54 -13.80
C VAL A 227 16.05 32.47 -12.61
N VAL A 228 16.17 31.93 -11.39
CA VAL A 228 16.46 32.70 -10.17
C VAL A 228 17.84 33.35 -10.27
N GLY A 229 18.87 32.62 -10.70
CA GLY A 229 20.23 33.12 -10.86
C GLY A 229 20.32 34.24 -11.90
N VAL A 230 19.64 34.11 -13.05
CA VAL A 230 19.57 35.18 -14.06
C VAL A 230 18.82 36.40 -13.54
N ARG A 231 17.73 36.20 -12.78
CA ARG A 231 16.94 37.29 -12.20
C ARG A 231 17.70 38.03 -11.09
N GLN A 232 18.37 37.32 -10.19
CA GLN A 232 19.26 37.89 -9.17
C GLN A 232 20.41 38.65 -9.84
N ARG A 233 21.06 38.08 -10.87
CA ARG A 233 22.14 38.75 -11.62
C ARG A 233 21.68 40.03 -12.31
N ARG A 234 20.46 40.05 -12.86
CA ARG A 234 19.86 41.27 -13.43
C ARG A 234 19.58 42.33 -12.37
N ASN A 235 19.10 41.93 -11.19
CA ASN A 235 18.87 42.85 -10.06
C ASN A 235 20.18 43.41 -9.48
N HIS A 236 21.26 42.62 -9.43
CA HIS A 236 22.57 43.10 -8.93
C HIS A 236 23.31 43.99 -9.93
N ARG A 237 23.12 43.80 -11.24
CA ARG A 237 23.70 44.69 -12.28
C ARG A 237 23.04 46.07 -12.36
N GLY A 238 21.91 46.29 -11.68
CA GLY A 238 21.23 47.59 -11.59
C GLY A 238 21.73 48.52 -10.48
N ARG A 239 22.69 48.09 -9.64
CA ARG A 239 23.33 48.94 -8.61
C ARG A 239 24.83 49.03 -8.83
N VAL A 240 25.23 49.79 -9.84
CA VAL A 240 26.57 50.37 -9.89
C VAL A 240 26.56 51.58 -8.95
N PRO A 241 27.38 51.64 -7.89
CA PRO A 241 27.58 52.89 -7.16
C PRO A 241 28.29 53.86 -8.10
N ALA A 242 27.72 55.04 -8.29
CA ALA A 242 28.33 56.12 -9.06
C ALA A 242 29.71 56.45 -8.46
N GLN A 243 30.77 56.04 -9.17
CA GLN A 243 32.15 56.31 -8.83
C GLN A 243 32.47 57.76 -9.21
N ARG A 244 32.55 58.62 -8.19
CA ARG A 244 33.40 59.82 -8.02
C ARG A 244 34.04 60.36 -9.32
N ALA A 245 33.47 61.44 -9.85
CA ALA A 245 34.12 62.25 -10.87
C ALA A 245 35.29 63.07 -10.28
N GLY A 246 36.48 62.86 -10.84
CA GLY A 246 37.43 63.95 -11.15
C GLY A 246 38.36 64.41 -10.04
N ALA A 247 39.48 63.70 -9.87
CA ALA A 247 40.73 64.30 -9.40
C ALA A 247 41.64 64.60 -10.61
N GLY A 248 42.10 65.85 -10.73
CA GLY A 248 43.43 66.19 -11.26
C GLY A 248 43.54 66.83 -12.66
N ALA A 249 43.75 68.15 -12.71
CA ALA A 249 44.75 68.88 -13.53
C ALA A 249 44.68 70.38 -13.15
N ALA A 250 45.66 70.94 -12.42
CA ALA A 250 46.82 71.69 -12.94
C ALA A 250 46.43 72.83 -13.92
N GLY A 251 46.83 74.10 -13.79
CA GLY A 251 47.86 74.73 -12.98
C GLY A 251 47.79 76.25 -13.05
N ARG A 252 48.59 76.90 -12.20
CA ARG A 252 48.76 78.35 -12.07
C ARG A 252 49.44 78.92 -13.32
N THR A 253 48.99 80.08 -13.80
CA THR A 253 49.90 81.16 -14.22
C THR A 253 49.28 82.52 -13.90
N ARG A 254 50.09 83.32 -13.22
CA ARG A 254 49.89 84.72 -12.84
C ARG A 254 50.87 85.51 -13.69
N SER A 255 50.40 86.48 -14.47
CA SER A 255 51.23 87.56 -14.99
C SER A 255 50.40 88.83 -15.19
N ARG A 256 50.99 89.92 -14.70
CA ARG A 256 50.49 91.29 -14.52
C ARG A 256 50.05 92.00 -15.81
N ARG A 257 49.13 92.94 -15.63
CA ARG A 257 49.43 94.36 -15.86
C ARG A 257 49.14 95.13 -14.58
#